data_AF-A0A6J4H7M3-F1
#
_entry.id   AF-A0A6J4H7M3-F1
#
_cell.length_a   1.000
_cell.length_b   1.000
_cell.length_c   1.000
_cell.angle_alpha   90.00
_cell.angle_beta   90.00
_cell.angle_gamma   90.00
#
_symmetry.space_group_name_H-M   'P 1'
#
loop_
_entity.id
_entity.type
_entity.pdbx_description
1 polymer ?
#
loop_
_entity_poly.entity_id
_entity_poly.type
_entity_poly.pdbx_seq_one_letter_code
_entity_poly.pdbx_strand_id
1 'polypeptide(L)'
;MRRFLAILLVAVLSGCSDTRPYRNSAYEAAVSLPADGAIRQRILLIGDAGAPRPEGEPVLQTLSRWASAMPTRTMVIFLGDNVYENGVPADEPGQRAALARLHPQVDVLRSSGARGLFIPGNHDWRSGLDGVVRQRRYVRSQAKRADLLPIPGTSGPVTIDDLAGVRVVTLDTEMWLRMAAAEKTQRSDELRRAVSTAGSRHVIVVGHHPIATHGRHGGFMDWQDHLFQLARVGGLKSTPLAIL
;
A
#
# COMPACT_ATOMS: atom_id res chain seq x y z
N MET A 1 20.47 47.71 -5.22
CA MET A 1 19.18 47.12 -5.63
C MET A 1 19.25 46.35 -6.95
N ARG A 2 19.58 46.96 -8.10
CA ARG A 2 19.62 46.26 -9.42
C ARG A 2 20.49 44.99 -9.46
N ARG A 3 21.66 45.00 -8.83
CA ARG A 3 22.56 43.81 -8.76
C ARG A 3 21.99 42.67 -7.91
N PHE A 4 21.33 42.99 -6.79
CA PHE A 4 20.62 42.00 -5.96
C PHE A 4 19.43 41.38 -6.69
N LEU A 5 18.67 42.18 -7.44
CA LEU A 5 17.55 41.68 -8.23
C LEU A 5 18.02 40.75 -9.36
N ALA A 6 19.16 41.06 -9.99
CA ALA A 6 19.75 40.20 -11.02
C ALA A 6 20.23 38.86 -10.45
N ILE A 7 20.87 38.86 -9.27
CA ILE A 7 21.31 37.63 -8.58
C ILE A 7 20.11 36.77 -8.18
N LEU A 8 19.05 37.38 -7.64
CA LEU A 8 17.82 36.68 -7.28
C LEU A 8 17.13 36.07 -8.51
N LEU A 9 17.07 36.80 -9.63
CA LEU A 9 16.48 36.32 -10.87
C LEU A 9 17.25 35.12 -11.45
N VAL A 10 18.59 35.17 -11.42
CA VAL A 10 19.44 34.04 -11.84
C VAL A 10 19.23 32.84 -10.90
N ALA A 11 19.13 33.06 -9.59
CA ALA A 11 18.89 31.98 -8.63
C ALA A 11 17.52 31.29 -8.85
N VAL A 12 16.47 32.05 -9.16
CA VAL A 12 15.12 31.50 -9.42
C VAL A 12 15.05 30.76 -10.77
N LEU A 13 15.74 31.25 -11.80
CA LEU A 13 15.75 30.62 -13.13
C LEU A 13 16.71 29.43 -13.25
N SER A 14 17.62 29.25 -12.30
CA SER A 14 18.57 28.12 -12.29
C SER A 14 18.04 26.88 -11.57
N GLY A 15 16.83 26.94 -10.99
CA GLY A 15 16.20 25.84 -10.29
C GLY A 15 15.52 24.87 -11.24
N CYS A 16 16.19 23.77 -11.60
CA CYS A 16 15.53 22.63 -12.23
C CYS A 16 14.79 21.81 -11.17
N SER A 17 13.49 22.08 -10.97
CA SER A 17 12.60 21.19 -10.22
C SER A 17 11.69 20.49 -11.24
N ASP A 18 11.97 19.20 -11.51
CA ASP A 18 11.06 18.39 -12.31
C ASP A 18 9.86 17.99 -11.45
N THR A 19 8.66 18.43 -11.84
CA THR A 19 7.40 18.13 -11.16
C THR A 19 6.72 16.89 -11.73
N ARG A 20 7.30 16.29 -12.78
CA ARG A 20 6.76 15.07 -13.36
C ARG A 20 7.17 13.88 -12.49
N PRO A 21 6.25 12.92 -12.24
CA PRO A 21 6.64 11.69 -11.58
C PRO A 21 7.72 11.01 -12.42
N TYR A 22 8.82 10.62 -11.77
CA TYR A 22 9.89 9.87 -12.41
C TYR A 22 9.30 8.62 -13.08
N ARG A 23 9.40 8.56 -14.40
CA ARG A 23 9.08 7.38 -15.20
C ARG A 23 10.38 6.86 -15.78
N ASN A 24 10.76 5.65 -15.40
CA ASN A 24 11.91 5.00 -15.98
C ASN A 24 11.57 4.62 -17.43
N SER A 25 12.27 5.24 -18.38
CA SER A 25 12.06 5.08 -19.82
C SER A 25 12.26 3.63 -20.31
N ALA A 26 12.96 2.79 -19.55
CA ALA A 26 13.09 1.36 -19.83
C ALA A 26 11.77 0.59 -19.68
N TYR A 27 10.73 1.18 -19.06
CA TYR A 27 9.43 0.56 -18.83
C TYR A 27 8.28 1.23 -19.60
N GLU A 28 8.57 2.02 -20.65
CA GLU A 28 7.54 2.70 -21.46
C GLU A 28 6.69 1.76 -22.31
N ALA A 29 7.14 0.53 -22.55
CA ALA A 29 6.34 -0.43 -23.29
C ALA A 29 5.12 -0.86 -22.46
N ALA A 30 3.92 -0.71 -23.03
CA ALA A 30 2.74 -1.38 -22.51
C ALA A 30 3.04 -2.89 -22.47
N VAL A 31 3.26 -3.42 -21.26
CA VAL A 31 3.49 -4.86 -21.09
C VAL A 31 2.20 -5.55 -21.50
N SER A 32 2.20 -6.22 -22.65
CA SER A 32 1.08 -7.03 -23.08
C SER A 32 0.88 -8.18 -22.09
N LEU A 33 -0.37 -8.62 -21.92
CA LEU A 33 -0.63 -9.83 -21.15
C LEU A 33 0.19 -10.98 -21.75
N PRO A 34 1.08 -11.63 -20.97
CA PRO A 34 1.88 -12.75 -21.44
C PRO A 34 0.97 -13.86 -21.98
N ALA A 35 1.41 -14.54 -23.04
CA ALA A 35 0.71 -15.71 -23.57
C ALA A 35 0.52 -16.78 -22.47
N ASP A 36 -0.62 -17.46 -22.50
CA ASP A 36 -0.95 -18.49 -21.52
C ASP A 36 0.09 -19.62 -21.55
N GLY A 37 0.45 -20.15 -20.38
CA GLY A 37 1.40 -21.25 -20.22
C GLY A 37 2.85 -20.88 -19.90
N ALA A 38 3.31 -19.64 -20.19
CA ALA A 38 4.68 -19.22 -19.83
C ALA A 38 4.85 -18.88 -18.34
N ILE A 39 3.75 -18.55 -17.65
CA ILE A 39 3.76 -18.07 -16.27
C ILE A 39 3.27 -19.15 -15.32
N ARG A 40 4.18 -19.58 -14.42
CA ARG A 40 3.87 -20.56 -13.37
C ARG A 40 2.95 -19.98 -12.29
N GLN A 41 3.24 -18.77 -11.81
CA GLN A 41 2.47 -18.04 -10.81
C GLN A 41 2.59 -16.53 -11.06
N ARG A 42 1.53 -15.77 -10.76
CA ARG A 42 1.49 -14.31 -10.85
C ARG A 42 1.12 -13.71 -9.49
N ILE A 43 1.87 -12.70 -9.09
CA ILE A 43 1.57 -11.90 -7.90
C ILE A 43 1.43 -10.45 -8.35
N LEU A 44 0.28 -9.87 -8.05
CA LEU A 44 -0.04 -8.47 -8.34
C LEU A 44 -0.07 -7.72 -7.02
N LEU A 45 0.70 -6.65 -6.91
CA LEU A 45 0.84 -5.86 -5.70
C LEU A 45 0.24 -4.48 -5.93
N ILE A 46 -0.55 -3.99 -4.98
CA ILE A 46 -1.10 -2.64 -4.98
C ILE A 46 -1.15 -2.13 -3.54
N GLY A 47 -0.82 -0.88 -3.27
CA GLY A 47 -0.97 -0.23 -1.96
C GLY A 47 -1.82 1.03 -2.08
N ASP A 48 -2.22 1.61 -0.95
CA ASP A 48 -2.78 2.97 -0.88
C ASP A 48 -4.04 3.15 -1.74
N ALA A 49 -4.83 2.08 -1.85
CA ALA A 49 -6.03 2.02 -2.69
C ALA A 49 -7.30 2.53 -1.99
N GLY A 50 -7.18 3.07 -0.77
CA GLY A 50 -8.30 3.39 0.12
C GLY A 50 -9.12 4.63 -0.23
N ALA A 51 -8.87 5.28 -1.38
CA ALA A 51 -9.64 6.42 -1.88
C ALA A 51 -9.85 6.31 -3.41
N PRO A 52 -10.53 5.25 -3.88
CA PRO A 52 -10.75 5.07 -5.30
C PRO A 52 -11.62 6.21 -5.87
N ARG A 53 -11.38 6.55 -7.14
CA ARG A 53 -12.21 7.54 -7.84
C ARG A 53 -13.68 7.09 -7.94
N PRO A 54 -14.66 7.98 -7.66
CA PRO A 54 -16.08 7.64 -7.76
C PRO A 54 -16.51 7.12 -9.14
N GLU A 55 -15.93 7.67 -10.21
CA GLU A 55 -16.18 7.29 -11.61
C GLU A 55 -15.50 5.97 -12.04
N GLY A 56 -14.75 5.35 -11.13
CA GLY A 56 -14.00 4.11 -11.37
C GLY A 56 -12.50 4.35 -11.44
N GLU A 57 -11.75 3.66 -10.59
CA GLU A 57 -10.29 3.80 -10.49
C GLU A 57 -9.58 3.05 -11.63
N PRO A 58 -8.89 3.75 -12.58
CA PRO A 58 -8.23 3.10 -13.72
C PRO A 58 -7.19 2.05 -13.32
N VAL A 59 -6.51 2.24 -12.19
CA VAL A 59 -5.54 1.27 -11.68
C VAL A 59 -6.23 -0.03 -11.26
N LEU A 60 -7.37 0.06 -10.56
CA LEU A 60 -8.16 -1.13 -10.17
C LEU A 60 -8.76 -1.84 -11.39
N GLN A 61 -9.19 -1.10 -12.41
CA GLN A 61 -9.65 -1.70 -13.67
C GLN A 61 -8.53 -2.45 -14.39
N THR A 62 -7.31 -1.91 -14.37
CA THR A 62 -6.13 -2.58 -14.91
C THR A 62 -5.81 -3.83 -14.08
N LEU A 63 -5.78 -3.71 -12.76
CA LEU A 63 -5.55 -4.82 -11.84
C LEU A 63 -6.55 -5.97 -12.08
N SER A 64 -7.83 -5.65 -12.25
CA SER A 64 -8.89 -6.63 -12.57
C SER A 64 -8.63 -7.37 -13.89
N ARG A 65 -8.23 -6.65 -14.95
CA ARG A 65 -7.87 -7.25 -16.25
C ARG A 65 -6.69 -8.22 -16.10
N TRP A 66 -5.66 -7.83 -15.36
CA TRP A 66 -4.47 -8.67 -15.12
C TRP A 66 -4.76 -9.87 -14.23
N ALA A 67 -5.62 -9.72 -13.22
CA ALA A 67 -6.03 -10.79 -12.34
C ALA A 67 -6.91 -11.84 -13.07
N SER A 68 -7.78 -11.38 -13.97
CA SER A 68 -8.72 -12.24 -14.70
C SER A 68 -8.06 -13.10 -15.78
N ALA A 69 -6.84 -12.77 -16.22
CA ALA A 69 -6.15 -13.52 -17.27
C ALA A 69 -5.76 -14.95 -16.85
N MET A 70 -5.41 -15.17 -15.57
CA MET A 70 -4.99 -16.49 -15.05
C MET A 70 -5.40 -16.64 -13.57
N PRO A 71 -6.70 -16.65 -13.24
CA PRO A 71 -7.16 -16.45 -11.87
C PRO A 71 -6.81 -17.59 -10.91
N THR A 72 -6.60 -18.81 -11.42
CA THR A 72 -6.18 -19.96 -10.60
C THR A 72 -4.71 -19.92 -10.21
N ARG A 73 -3.88 -19.14 -10.93
CA ARG A 73 -2.43 -18.96 -10.72
C ARG A 73 -2.07 -17.53 -10.34
N THR A 74 -3.06 -16.72 -9.95
CA THR A 74 -2.86 -15.30 -9.60
C THR A 74 -3.29 -15.03 -8.16
N MET A 75 -2.44 -14.32 -7.44
CA MET A 75 -2.76 -13.69 -6.16
C MET A 75 -2.62 -12.18 -6.29
N VAL A 76 -3.63 -11.45 -5.82
CA VAL A 76 -3.61 -10.00 -5.67
C VAL A 76 -3.38 -9.68 -4.20
N ILE A 77 -2.35 -8.90 -3.91
CA ILE A 77 -1.99 -8.48 -2.56
C ILE A 77 -2.16 -6.96 -2.45
N PHE A 78 -3.05 -6.54 -1.56
CA PHE A 78 -3.24 -5.15 -1.17
C PHE A 78 -2.34 -4.84 0.03
N LEU A 79 -1.41 -3.89 -0.11
CA LEU A 79 -0.28 -3.62 0.78
C LEU A 79 -0.59 -2.57 1.85
N GLY A 80 -1.83 -2.48 2.30
CA GLY A 80 -2.23 -1.51 3.33
C GLY A 80 -2.84 -0.23 2.79
N ASP A 81 -3.40 0.52 3.74
CA ASP A 81 -4.21 1.71 3.51
C ASP A 81 -5.35 1.45 2.52
N ASN A 82 -6.07 0.38 2.81
CA ASN A 82 -7.19 -0.08 1.99
C ASN A 82 -8.46 0.75 2.26
N VAL A 83 -8.51 1.49 3.37
CA VAL A 83 -9.62 2.39 3.71
C VAL A 83 -9.08 3.71 4.26
N TYR A 84 -9.20 4.78 3.47
CA TYR A 84 -8.93 6.13 3.93
C TYR A 84 -10.17 6.82 4.52
N GLU A 85 -10.03 7.78 5.44
CA GLU A 85 -8.80 8.08 6.18
C GLU A 85 -8.72 7.34 7.52
N ASN A 86 -9.84 6.88 8.06
CA ASN A 86 -9.95 6.48 9.46
C ASN A 86 -10.26 5.00 9.66
N GLY A 87 -9.99 4.15 8.67
CA GLY A 87 -10.37 2.74 8.71
C GLY A 87 -11.90 2.56 8.70
N VAL A 88 -12.39 1.49 9.34
CA VAL A 88 -13.82 1.16 9.40
C VAL A 88 -14.39 1.46 10.79
N PRO A 89 -15.06 2.62 11.00
CA PRO A 89 -15.55 3.00 12.31
C PRO A 89 -16.79 2.18 12.73
N ALA A 90 -17.25 2.38 13.97
CA ALA A 90 -18.40 1.68 14.53
C ALA A 90 -19.74 2.33 14.18
N ASP A 91 -19.75 3.63 13.84
CA ASP A 91 -20.97 4.33 13.47
C ASP A 91 -21.43 3.91 12.07
N GLU A 92 -22.73 3.70 11.93
CA GLU A 92 -23.34 3.20 10.71
C GLU A 92 -23.04 4.04 9.45
N PRO A 93 -23.18 5.39 9.47
CA PRO A 93 -22.84 6.22 8.32
C PRO A 93 -21.35 6.12 7.92
N GLY A 94 -20.45 6.21 8.90
CA GLY A 94 -19.00 6.13 8.70
C GLY A 94 -18.58 4.75 8.19
N GLN A 95 -19.15 3.68 8.75
CA GLN A 95 -18.91 2.31 8.31
C GLN A 95 -19.35 2.13 6.86
N ARG A 96 -20.55 2.58 6.47
CA ARG A 96 -21.00 2.51 5.08
C ARG A 96 -20.06 3.25 4.12
N ALA A 97 -19.64 4.46 4.48
CA ALA A 97 -18.72 5.25 3.67
C ALA A 97 -17.33 4.57 3.53
N ALA A 98 -16.81 4.03 4.64
CA ALA A 98 -15.56 3.27 4.66
C ALA A 98 -15.61 2.03 3.76
N LEU A 99 -16.68 1.24 3.89
CA LEU A 99 -16.87 0.03 3.09
C LEU A 99 -17.11 0.34 1.60
N ALA A 100 -17.72 1.47 1.27
CA ALA A 100 -17.83 1.92 -0.12
C ALA A 100 -16.48 2.20 -0.78
N ARG A 101 -15.46 2.62 -0.01
CA ARG A 101 -14.08 2.79 -0.52
C ARG A 101 -13.35 1.45 -0.70
N LEU A 102 -13.65 0.47 0.16
CA LEU A 102 -13.08 -0.87 0.09
C LEU A 102 -13.71 -1.72 -1.02
N HIS A 103 -14.99 -1.49 -1.33
CA HIS A 103 -15.77 -2.31 -2.25
C HIS A 103 -15.10 -2.49 -3.63
N PRO A 104 -14.61 -1.43 -4.32
CA PRO A 104 -13.97 -1.58 -5.62
C PRO A 104 -12.74 -2.49 -5.61
N GLN A 105 -11.99 -2.51 -4.50
CA GLN A 105 -10.83 -3.39 -4.34
C GLN A 105 -11.28 -4.85 -4.19
N VAL A 106 -12.35 -5.10 -3.46
CA VAL A 106 -12.90 -6.45 -3.33
C VAL A 106 -13.55 -6.92 -4.62
N ASP A 107 -14.15 -6.01 -5.39
CA ASP A 107 -14.73 -6.33 -6.69
C ASP A 107 -13.69 -6.82 -7.71
N VAL A 108 -12.45 -6.30 -7.67
CA VAL A 108 -11.32 -6.89 -8.45
C VAL A 108 -11.22 -8.39 -8.22
N LEU A 109 -11.34 -8.84 -6.97
CA LEU A 109 -11.23 -10.25 -6.60
C LEU A 109 -12.49 -11.04 -6.98
N ARG A 110 -13.67 -10.45 -6.80
CA ARG A 110 -14.94 -11.08 -7.17
C ARG A 110 -15.05 -11.31 -8.67
N SER A 111 -14.70 -10.30 -9.47
CA SER A 111 -14.77 -10.35 -10.93
C SER A 111 -13.70 -11.26 -11.53
N SER A 112 -12.48 -11.26 -10.98
CA SER A 112 -11.41 -12.10 -11.50
C SER A 112 -11.47 -13.55 -11.03
N GLY A 113 -11.97 -13.81 -9.81
CA GLY A 113 -11.86 -15.12 -9.16
C GLY A 113 -10.44 -15.45 -8.67
N ALA A 114 -9.50 -14.50 -8.79
CA ALA A 114 -8.16 -14.61 -8.26
C ALA A 114 -8.18 -14.64 -6.73
N ARG A 115 -7.11 -15.16 -6.14
CA ARG A 115 -6.95 -15.11 -4.68
C ARG A 115 -6.61 -13.68 -4.24
N GLY A 116 -7.23 -13.23 -3.16
CA GLY A 116 -6.95 -11.94 -2.55
C GLY A 116 -6.25 -12.06 -1.21
N LEU A 117 -5.38 -11.09 -0.93
CA LEU A 117 -4.75 -10.91 0.35
C LEU A 117 -4.70 -9.42 0.68
N PHE A 118 -5.23 -9.02 1.82
CA PHE A 118 -5.14 -7.64 2.30
C PHE A 118 -4.19 -7.60 3.49
N ILE A 119 -3.26 -6.65 3.47
CA ILE A 119 -2.43 -6.27 4.61
C ILE A 119 -3.01 -4.97 5.15
N PRO A 120 -3.16 -4.77 6.47
CA PRO A 120 -3.59 -3.48 7.01
C PRO A 120 -2.43 -2.46 7.01
N GLY A 121 -2.76 -1.21 6.68
CA GLY A 121 -1.87 -0.05 6.84
C GLY A 121 -2.24 0.81 8.05
N ASN A 122 -1.54 1.93 8.23
CA ASN A 122 -1.76 2.79 9.40
C ASN A 122 -3.14 3.47 9.35
N HIS A 123 -3.68 3.77 8.17
CA HIS A 123 -5.04 4.33 8.06
C HIS A 123 -6.12 3.32 8.41
N ASP A 124 -5.93 2.05 8.03
CA ASP A 124 -6.85 0.96 8.39
C ASP A 124 -6.98 0.81 9.91
N TRP A 125 -5.87 1.01 10.64
CA TRP A 125 -5.78 0.91 12.10
C TRP A 125 -6.35 2.11 12.87
N ARG A 126 -6.76 3.21 12.22
CA ARG A 126 -7.25 4.41 12.94
C ARG A 126 -8.58 4.21 13.66
N SER A 127 -9.36 3.20 13.29
CA SER A 127 -10.54 2.74 14.04
C SER A 127 -10.23 1.63 15.06
N GLY A 128 -8.95 1.41 15.37
CA GLY A 128 -8.49 0.40 16.32
C GLY A 128 -8.71 -1.04 15.84
N LEU A 129 -8.49 -1.98 16.76
CA LEU A 129 -8.62 -3.42 16.50
C LEU A 129 -9.98 -3.78 15.91
N ASP A 130 -11.06 -3.24 16.49
CA ASP A 130 -12.41 -3.52 16.01
C ASP A 130 -12.62 -3.04 14.57
N GLY A 131 -12.01 -1.93 14.17
CA GLY A 131 -12.06 -1.45 12.78
C GLY A 131 -11.43 -2.43 11.80
N VAL A 132 -10.23 -2.92 12.10
CA VAL A 132 -9.55 -3.92 11.26
C VAL A 132 -10.31 -5.27 11.27
N VAL A 133 -10.94 -5.64 12.39
CA VAL A 133 -11.84 -6.80 12.47
C VAL A 133 -13.06 -6.63 11.56
N ARG A 134 -13.72 -5.46 11.55
CA ARG A 134 -14.83 -5.16 10.62
C ARG A 134 -14.38 -5.22 9.17
N GLN A 135 -13.22 -4.65 8.86
CA GLN A 135 -12.62 -4.70 7.53
C GLN A 135 -12.38 -6.14 7.07
N ARG A 136 -11.73 -6.96 7.88
CA ARG A 136 -11.51 -8.39 7.59
C ARG A 136 -12.81 -9.14 7.37
N ARG A 137 -13.81 -8.90 8.23
CA ARG A 137 -15.14 -9.51 8.09
C ARG A 137 -15.77 -9.14 6.75
N TYR A 138 -15.69 -7.87 6.36
CA TYR A 138 -16.20 -7.42 5.07
C TYR A 138 -15.51 -8.13 3.90
N VAL A 139 -14.16 -8.11 3.84
CA VAL A 139 -13.38 -8.79 2.79
C VAL A 139 -13.79 -10.25 2.64
N ARG A 140 -13.83 -11.01 3.74
CA ARG A 140 -14.21 -12.43 3.73
C ARG A 140 -15.66 -12.67 3.33
N SER A 141 -16.57 -11.76 3.67
CA SER A 141 -17.99 -11.86 3.31
C SER A 141 -18.23 -11.64 1.81
N GLN A 142 -17.39 -10.82 1.17
CA GLN A 142 -17.58 -10.39 -0.20
C GLN A 142 -16.80 -11.24 -1.21
N ALA A 143 -15.62 -11.76 -0.84
CA ALA A 143 -14.77 -12.57 -1.72
C ALA A 143 -14.31 -13.86 -1.03
N LYS A 144 -14.77 -15.01 -1.54
CA LYS A 144 -14.54 -16.34 -0.93
C LYS A 144 -13.08 -16.74 -0.79
N ARG A 145 -12.21 -16.29 -1.70
CA ARG A 145 -10.77 -16.59 -1.73
C ARG A 145 -9.93 -15.39 -1.28
N ALA A 146 -10.47 -14.56 -0.38
CA ALA A 146 -9.80 -13.39 0.14
C ALA A 146 -9.74 -13.42 1.68
N ASP A 147 -8.65 -12.92 2.23
CA ASP A 147 -8.54 -12.66 3.67
C ASP A 147 -7.70 -11.38 3.91
N LEU A 148 -7.86 -10.80 5.09
CA LEU A 148 -6.96 -9.79 5.63
C LEU A 148 -6.03 -10.47 6.64
N LEU A 149 -4.73 -10.41 6.36
CA LEU A 149 -3.68 -11.02 7.18
C LEU A 149 -2.54 -10.02 7.45
N PRO A 150 -1.83 -10.12 8.58
CA PRO A 150 -2.08 -11.06 9.69
C PRO A 150 -3.45 -10.90 10.35
N ILE A 151 -3.86 -11.93 11.12
CA ILE A 151 -5.14 -11.89 11.85
C ILE A 151 -5.14 -10.63 12.72
N PRO A 152 -6.21 -9.80 12.70
CA PRO A 152 -6.25 -8.57 13.49
C PRO A 152 -5.91 -8.83 14.95
N GLY A 153 -5.02 -8.02 15.52
CA GLY A 153 -4.48 -8.22 16.87
C GLY A 153 -3.21 -9.08 16.93
N THR A 154 -2.72 -9.58 15.80
CA THR A 154 -1.41 -10.25 15.66
C THR A 154 -0.55 -9.50 14.65
N SER A 155 0.78 -9.54 14.78
CA SER A 155 1.68 -8.82 13.85
C SER A 155 2.27 -9.67 12.71
N GLY A 156 1.83 -10.92 12.56
CA GLY A 156 2.51 -11.91 11.71
C GLY A 156 3.81 -12.38 12.37
N PRO A 157 4.75 -13.07 11.71
CA PRO A 157 4.63 -13.58 10.36
C PRO A 157 3.53 -14.63 10.24
N VAL A 158 2.67 -14.49 9.24
CA VAL A 158 1.79 -15.58 8.78
C VAL A 158 2.24 -15.99 7.38
N THR A 159 2.55 -17.27 7.21
CA THR A 159 3.01 -17.86 5.94
C THR A 159 1.85 -18.41 5.12
N ILE A 160 1.88 -18.18 3.81
CA ILE A 160 0.92 -18.70 2.83
C ILE A 160 1.71 -19.40 1.72
N ASP A 161 1.48 -20.70 1.55
CA ASP A 161 2.21 -21.57 0.60
C ASP A 161 1.33 -22.06 -0.57
N ASP A 162 0.23 -21.38 -0.80
CA ASP A 162 -0.84 -21.84 -1.70
C ASP A 162 -0.58 -21.54 -3.20
N LEU A 163 0.53 -20.85 -3.52
CA LEU A 163 1.02 -20.68 -4.89
C LEU A 163 2.23 -21.58 -5.11
N ALA A 164 2.20 -22.38 -6.18
CA ALA A 164 3.24 -23.39 -6.41
C ALA A 164 4.62 -22.76 -6.60
N GLY A 165 5.53 -23.03 -5.65
CA GLY A 165 6.91 -22.51 -5.67
C GLY A 165 7.08 -21.13 -5.04
N VAL A 166 6.03 -20.58 -4.41
CA VAL A 166 6.10 -19.28 -3.72
C VAL A 166 5.56 -19.40 -2.29
N ARG A 167 6.26 -18.80 -1.34
CA ARG A 167 5.79 -18.53 0.02
C ARG A 167 5.58 -17.04 0.17
N VAL A 168 4.38 -16.63 0.56
CA VAL A 168 4.11 -15.25 0.99
C VAL A 168 4.16 -15.19 2.51
N VAL A 169 4.92 -14.26 3.06
CA VAL A 169 5.01 -14.01 4.51
C VAL A 169 4.40 -12.64 4.79
N THR A 170 3.34 -12.60 5.57
CA THR A 170 2.61 -11.37 5.87
C THR A 170 3.02 -10.81 7.22
N LEU A 171 3.20 -9.49 7.29
CA LEU A 171 3.51 -8.74 8.50
C LEU A 171 2.53 -7.58 8.64
N ASP A 172 2.04 -7.38 9.87
CA ASP A 172 1.40 -6.13 10.24
C ASP A 172 2.47 -5.19 10.77
N THR A 173 2.97 -4.35 9.88
CA THR A 173 4.04 -3.41 10.21
C THR A 173 3.57 -2.29 11.13
N GLU A 174 2.28 -1.96 11.17
CA GLU A 174 1.74 -0.97 12.10
C GLU A 174 1.79 -1.51 13.54
N MET A 175 1.36 -2.75 13.74
CA MET A 175 1.52 -3.41 15.03
C MET A 175 2.99 -3.59 15.40
N TRP A 176 3.84 -4.00 14.45
CA TRP A 176 5.27 -4.19 14.71
C TRP A 176 5.95 -2.94 15.26
N LEU A 177 5.65 -1.76 14.70
CA LEU A 177 6.27 -0.50 15.15
C LEU A 177 5.98 -0.19 16.61
N ARG A 178 4.80 -0.59 17.10
CA ARG A 178 4.31 -0.36 18.48
C ARG A 178 4.81 -1.39 19.50
N MET A 179 5.48 -2.46 19.05
CA MET A 179 6.00 -3.51 19.93
C MET A 179 7.18 -3.07 20.78
N ALA A 180 7.32 -3.69 21.95
CA ALA A 180 8.52 -3.59 22.78
C ALA A 180 9.74 -4.22 22.08
N ALA A 181 10.95 -3.80 22.47
CA ALA A 181 12.18 -4.28 21.83
C ALA A 181 12.35 -5.82 21.91
N ALA A 182 12.04 -6.42 23.06
CA ALA A 182 12.11 -7.87 23.23
C ALA A 182 11.15 -8.62 22.29
N GLU A 183 9.92 -8.10 22.13
CA GLU A 183 8.92 -8.65 21.20
C GLU A 183 9.39 -8.51 19.75
N LYS A 184 10.01 -7.37 19.38
CA LYS A 184 10.58 -7.16 18.04
C LYS A 184 11.70 -8.16 17.73
N THR A 185 12.54 -8.49 18.71
CA THR A 185 13.59 -9.52 18.56
C THR A 185 12.97 -10.89 18.32
N GLN A 186 12.04 -11.31 19.19
CA GLN A 186 11.33 -12.59 19.02
C GLN A 186 10.65 -12.66 17.65
N ARG A 187 9.97 -11.59 17.25
CA ARG A 187 9.28 -11.51 15.97
C ARG A 187 10.23 -11.57 14.78
N SER A 188 11.41 -10.95 14.89
CA SER A 188 12.48 -11.05 13.90
C SER A 188 12.96 -12.48 13.74
N ASP A 189 13.09 -13.23 14.84
CA ASP A 189 13.46 -14.64 14.80
C ASP A 189 12.36 -15.52 14.19
N GLU A 190 11.09 -15.24 14.50
CA GLU A 190 9.94 -15.87 13.84
C GLU A 190 9.95 -15.61 12.33
N LEU A 191 10.23 -14.38 11.90
CA LEU A 191 10.36 -14.03 10.48
C LEU A 191 11.53 -14.76 9.82
N ARG A 192 12.70 -14.80 10.47
CA ARG A 192 13.87 -15.56 9.99
C ARG A 192 13.53 -17.03 9.82
N ARG A 193 12.81 -17.64 10.76
CA ARG A 193 12.32 -19.03 10.65
C ARG A 193 11.33 -19.22 9.51
N ALA A 194 10.38 -18.29 9.33
CA ALA A 194 9.42 -18.36 8.23
C ALA A 194 10.10 -18.33 6.85
N VAL A 195 11.19 -17.56 6.73
CA VAL A 195 12.03 -17.49 5.53
C VAL A 195 12.91 -18.73 5.37
N SER A 196 13.65 -19.15 6.40
CA SER A 196 14.61 -20.26 6.29
C SER A 196 13.95 -21.62 6.07
N THR A 197 12.70 -21.79 6.51
CA THR A 197 11.93 -23.03 6.33
C THR A 197 11.14 -23.08 5.02
N ALA A 198 11.36 -22.14 4.09
CA ALA A 198 10.64 -22.08 2.83
C ALA A 198 11.04 -23.20 1.84
N GLY A 199 12.18 -23.86 2.07
CA GLY A 199 12.75 -24.85 1.16
C GLY A 199 13.16 -24.20 -0.16
N SER A 200 12.75 -24.79 -1.28
CA SER A 200 13.05 -24.27 -2.64
C SER A 200 12.08 -23.19 -3.13
N ARG A 201 11.13 -22.72 -2.30
CA ARG A 201 10.15 -21.70 -2.69
C ARG A 201 10.80 -20.31 -2.73
N HIS A 202 10.37 -19.47 -3.66
CA HIS A 202 10.63 -18.04 -3.59
C HIS A 202 9.84 -17.42 -2.44
N VAL A 203 10.51 -16.65 -1.58
CA VAL A 203 9.86 -16.00 -0.44
C VAL A 203 9.59 -14.54 -0.75
N ILE A 204 8.35 -14.11 -0.56
CA ILE A 204 7.94 -12.71 -0.66
C ILE A 204 7.39 -12.28 0.69
N VAL A 205 8.08 -11.36 1.34
CA VAL A 205 7.62 -10.74 2.59
C VAL A 205 6.82 -9.49 2.23
N VAL A 206 5.60 -9.38 2.74
CA VAL A 206 4.69 -8.25 2.49
C VAL A 206 4.29 -7.57 3.81
N GLY A 207 4.28 -6.25 3.77
CA GLY A 207 3.95 -5.34 4.87
C GLY A 207 3.63 -3.96 4.29
N HIS A 208 3.04 -3.08 5.10
CA HIS A 208 2.65 -1.74 4.66
C HIS A 208 3.81 -0.75 4.69
N HIS A 209 4.55 -0.68 5.81
CA HIS A 209 5.65 0.28 5.95
C HIS A 209 6.90 -0.17 5.20
N PRO A 210 7.52 0.72 4.40
CA PRO A 210 8.73 0.39 3.65
C PRO A 210 9.94 0.21 4.58
N ILE A 211 10.81 -0.76 4.25
CA ILE A 211 12.11 -0.94 4.91
C ILE A 211 13.12 0.11 4.40
N ALA A 212 13.00 0.51 3.13
CA ALA A 212 13.74 1.60 2.51
C ALA A 212 12.83 2.29 1.49
N THR A 213 12.85 3.62 1.44
CA THR A 213 12.05 4.39 0.48
C THR A 213 12.73 5.71 0.13
N HIS A 214 12.62 6.12 -1.14
CA HIS A 214 13.01 7.45 -1.62
C HIS A 214 11.81 8.41 -1.68
N GLY A 215 10.69 8.03 -1.05
CA GLY A 215 9.54 8.90 -0.86
C GLY A 215 9.61 9.68 0.45
N ARG A 216 8.58 10.47 0.71
CA ARG A 216 8.50 11.32 1.90
C ARG A 216 8.62 10.56 3.23
N HIS A 217 8.13 9.31 3.28
CA HIS A 217 8.26 8.43 4.44
C HIS A 217 9.72 8.00 4.73
N GLY A 218 10.64 8.23 3.80
CA GLY A 218 12.09 8.02 3.95
C GLY A 218 12.86 9.32 4.14
N GLY A 219 12.17 10.43 4.42
CA GLY A 219 12.80 11.75 4.63
C GLY A 219 13.08 12.54 3.34
N PHE A 220 12.69 12.02 2.17
CA PHE A 220 12.84 12.71 0.90
C PHE A 220 11.64 13.66 0.69
N MET A 221 11.79 14.87 1.23
CA MET A 221 10.84 15.98 1.12
C MET A 221 11.32 16.95 0.04
N ASP A 222 10.37 17.55 -0.69
CA ASP A 222 10.71 18.64 -1.60
C ASP A 222 10.86 19.97 -0.86
N TRP A 223 11.35 21.00 -1.55
CA TRP A 223 11.54 22.32 -0.95
C TRP A 223 10.22 22.94 -0.44
N GLN A 224 9.07 22.54 -0.99
CA GLN A 224 7.75 23.02 -0.56
C GLN A 224 7.35 22.38 0.77
N ASP A 225 7.63 21.08 0.95
CA ASP A 225 7.47 20.37 2.22
C ASP A 225 8.33 21.02 3.32
N HIS A 226 9.49 21.60 2.99
CA HIS A 226 10.32 22.34 3.95
C HIS A 226 9.78 23.75 4.29
N LEU A 227 9.29 24.52 3.30
CA LEU A 227 8.85 25.90 3.49
C LEU A 227 7.38 26.04 3.93
N PHE A 228 6.54 25.04 3.64
CA PHE A 228 5.09 25.09 3.82
C PHE A 228 4.53 23.93 4.67
N GLN A 229 5.24 23.53 5.72
CA GLN A 229 4.81 22.44 6.61
C GLN A 229 3.37 22.62 7.15
N LEU A 230 2.95 23.87 7.41
CA LEU A 230 1.62 24.19 7.95
C LEU A 230 0.49 24.16 6.91
N ALA A 231 0.78 24.26 5.61
CA ALA A 231 -0.25 24.34 4.57
C ALA A 231 -1.07 23.04 4.44
N ARG A 232 -0.56 21.91 4.94
CA ARG A 232 -1.24 20.61 4.85
C ARG A 232 -1.97 20.16 6.12
N VAL A 233 -1.73 20.80 7.27
CA VAL A 233 -2.37 20.41 8.55
C VAL A 233 -3.78 21.01 8.71
N GLY A 234 -4.18 22.01 7.91
CA GLY A 234 -5.47 22.68 8.15
C GLY A 234 -6.05 23.47 7.00
N GLY A 235 -6.03 22.95 5.76
CA GLY A 235 -6.80 23.51 4.63
C GLY A 235 -6.58 24.99 4.29
N LEU A 236 -5.61 25.65 4.92
CA LEU A 236 -5.29 27.06 4.77
C LEU A 236 -4.18 27.17 3.74
N LYS A 237 -4.50 27.89 2.66
CA LYS A 237 -3.59 28.18 1.56
C LYS A 237 -2.27 28.77 2.09
N SER A 238 -1.20 27.99 1.94
CA SER A 238 0.20 28.41 1.75
C SER A 238 0.61 29.75 2.39
N THR A 239 0.68 29.80 3.72
CA THR A 239 1.49 30.80 4.43
C THR A 239 2.88 30.22 4.69
N PRO A 240 3.96 30.81 4.11
CA PRO A 240 5.32 30.39 4.43
C PRO A 240 5.65 30.77 5.88
N LEU A 241 6.34 29.88 6.59
CA LEU A 241 6.92 30.21 7.90
C LEU A 241 8.22 30.99 7.65
N ALA A 242 8.34 32.17 8.23
CA ALA A 242 9.63 32.87 8.32
C ALA A 242 10.53 32.08 9.27
N ILE A 243 11.66 31.59 8.76
CA ILE A 243 12.72 31.01 9.57
C ILE A 243 13.42 32.17 10.28
N LEU A 244 13.43 32.16 11.62
CA LEU A 244 14.45 32.83 12.44
C LEU A 244 15.63 31.87 12.61
#